data_AF-A0A847JI02-F1
#
_entry.id   AF-A0A847JI02-F1
#
_cell.length_a   1.000
_cell.length_b   1.000
_cell.length_c   1.000
_cell.angle_alpha   90.00
_cell.angle_beta   90.00
_cell.angle_gamma   90.00
#
_symmetry.space_group_name_H-M   'P 1'
#
loop_
_entity.id
_entity.type
_entity.pdbx_description
1 polymer ?
#
loop_
_entity_poly.entity_id
_entity_poly.type
_entity_poly.pdbx_seq_one_letter_code
_entity_poly.pdbx_strand_id
1 'polypeptide(L)' 'AALAGIEPGKVSAHGLRSGYLTEAARQGVSLPEAMAQSQHRSVQQAARYYDEAGRRTGRAVRL' A
#
# COMPACT_ATOMS: atom_id res chain seq x y z
N ALA A 1 6.86 -10.24 11.16
CA ALA A 1 6.60 -9.24 12.23
C ALA A 1 7.52 -9.46 13.42
N ALA A 2 7.46 -10.62 14.09
CA ALA A 2 8.33 -10.93 15.22
C ALA A 2 9.85 -10.83 14.91
N LEU A 3 10.29 -11.35 13.76
CA LEU A 3 11.69 -11.21 13.30
C LEU A 3 12.12 -9.75 13.04
N ALA A 4 11.16 -8.84 12.83
CA ALA A 4 11.41 -7.41 12.68
C ALA A 4 11.27 -6.66 14.02
N GLY A 5 11.19 -7.37 15.15
CA GLY A 5 11.00 -6.79 16.48
C GLY A 5 9.60 -6.17 16.70
N ILE A 6 8.63 -6.48 15.82
CA ILE A 6 7.27 -5.96 15.96
C ILE A 6 6.50 -6.86 16.93
N GLU A 7 6.10 -6.28 18.06
CA GLU A 7 5.27 -6.92 19.07
C GLU A 7 4.01 -7.55 18.45
N PRO A 8 3.66 -8.79 18.84
CA PRO A 8 2.43 -9.43 18.40
C PRO A 8 1.20 -8.53 18.66
N GLY A 9 0.32 -8.42 17.66
CA GLY A 9 -0.89 -7.58 17.77
C GLY A 9 -0.68 -6.09 17.49
N LYS A 10 0.55 -5.58 17.36
CA LYS A 10 0.80 -4.20 16.89
C LYS A 10 0.49 -3.99 15.42
N VAL A 11 0.48 -5.07 14.64
CA VAL A 11 0.14 -5.05 13.22
C VAL A 11 -0.97 -6.06 12.95
N SER A 12 -1.93 -5.65 12.12
CA SER A 12 -2.98 -6.53 11.61
C SER A 12 -2.65 -6.97 10.18
N ALA A 13 -3.16 -8.14 9.78
CA ALA A 13 -3.01 -8.60 8.39
C ALA A 13 -3.60 -7.60 7.38
N HIS A 14 -4.70 -6.93 7.74
CA HIS A 14 -5.27 -5.87 6.91
C HIS A 14 -4.34 -4.66 6.81
N GLY A 15 -3.78 -4.20 7.94
CA GLY A 15 -2.83 -3.09 7.97
C GLY A 15 -1.55 -3.33 7.18
N LEU A 16 -1.03 -4.56 7.17
CA LEU A 16 0.14 -4.91 6.35
C LEU A 16 -0.16 -4.84 4.85
N ARG A 17 -1.36 -5.28 4.43
CA ARG A 17 -1.77 -5.22 3.03
C ARG A 17 -2.01 -3.80 2.54
N SER A 18 -2.66 -2.96 3.35
CA SER A 18 -2.85 -1.53 3.01
C SER A 18 -1.52 -0.77 3.01
N GLY A 19 -0.63 -1.07 3.97
CA GLY A 19 0.74 -0.55 3.99
C GLY A 19 1.53 -0.94 2.73
N TYR A 20 1.44 -2.20 2.31
CA TYR A 20 2.06 -2.66 1.07
C TYR A 20 1.56 -1.88 -0.16
N LEU A 21 0.24 -1.69 -0.33
CA LEU A 21 -0.29 -0.91 -1.47
C LEU A 21 0.20 0.55 -1.46
N THR A 22 0.30 1.14 -0.27
CA THR A 22 0.82 2.49 -0.05
C THR A 22 2.27 2.59 -0.51
N GLU A 23 3.13 1.65 -0.12
CA GLU A 23 4.55 1.66 -0.52
C GLU A 23 4.75 1.32 -1.99
N ALA A 24 3.96 0.38 -2.55
CA ALA A 24 4.00 0.02 -3.96
C ALA A 24 3.71 1.25 -4.86
N ALA A 25 2.72 2.06 -4.49
CA ALA A 25 2.40 3.30 -5.19
C ALA A 25 3.56 4.31 -5.15
N ARG A 26 4.26 4.46 -4.01
CA ARG A 26 5.43 5.34 -3.90
C ARG A 26 6.60 4.88 -4.75
N GLN A 27 6.75 3.57 -4.94
CA GLN A 27 7.77 2.97 -5.78
C GLN A 27 7.40 2.97 -7.27
N GLY A 28 6.20 3.44 -7.64
CA GLY A 28 5.74 3.47 -9.02
C GLY A 28 5.34 2.10 -9.59
N VAL A 29 5.19 1.07 -8.74
CA VAL A 29 4.69 -0.25 -9.14
C VAL A 29 3.23 -0.12 -9.51
N SER A 30 2.80 -0.61 -10.67
CA SER A 30 1.42 -0.44 -11.15
C SER A 30 0.37 -1.03 -10.19
N LEU A 31 -0.82 -0.40 -10.11
CA LEU A 31 -1.90 -0.89 -9.25
C LEU A 31 -2.27 -2.38 -9.53
N PRO A 32 -2.41 -2.84 -10.79
CA PRO A 32 -2.69 -4.26 -11.05
C PRO A 32 -1.62 -5.21 -10.51
N GLU A 33 -0.35 -4.85 -10.66
CA GLU A 33 0.78 -5.64 -10.15
C GLU A 33 0.80 -5.68 -8.61
N ALA A 34 0.60 -4.52 -7.97
CA ALA A 34 0.51 -4.44 -6.51
C ALA A 34 -0.70 -5.23 -5.98
N MET A 35 -1.83 -5.22 -6.68
CA MET A 35 -3.01 -6.03 -6.32
C MET A 35 -2.75 -7.52 -6.44
N ALA A 36 -2.03 -7.96 -7.49
CA ALA A 36 -1.66 -9.37 -7.66
C ALA A 36 -0.79 -9.87 -6.50
N GLN A 37 0.20 -9.08 -6.07
CA GLN A 37 1.08 -9.45 -4.96
C GLN A 37 0.38 -9.39 -3.59
N SER A 38 -0.51 -8.41 -3.39
CA SER A 38 -1.26 -8.25 -2.13
C SER A 38 -2.55 -9.08 -2.05
N GLN A 39 -2.92 -9.77 -3.14
CA GLN A 39 -4.12 -10.60 -3.26
C GLN A 39 -5.43 -9.82 -3.04
N HIS A 40 -5.45 -8.54 -3.40
CA HIS A 40 -6.69 -7.75 -3.38
C HIS A 40 -7.56 -8.10 -4.58
N ARG A 41 -8.83 -8.41 -4.31
CA ARG A 41 -9.82 -8.73 -5.37
C ARG A 41 -10.60 -7.51 -5.84
N SER A 42 -10.69 -6.47 -5.03
CA SER A 42 -11.43 -5.24 -5.35
C SER A 42 -10.48 -4.11 -5.71
N VAL A 43 -10.59 -3.65 -6.96
CA VAL A 43 -9.87 -2.48 -7.46
C VAL A 43 -10.26 -1.24 -6.66
N GLN A 44 -11.54 -1.05 -6.38
CA GLN A 44 -12.04 0.12 -5.64
C GLN A 44 -11.47 0.21 -4.22
N GLN A 45 -11.31 -0.94 -3.54
CA GLN A 45 -10.72 -0.98 -2.21
C GLN A 45 -9.21 -0.72 -2.26
N ALA A 46 -8.50 -1.31 -3.22
CA ALA A 46 -7.06 -1.14 -3.36
C ALA A 46 -6.67 0.28 -3.82
N ALA A 47 -7.43 0.85 -4.76
CA ALA A 47 -7.20 2.18 -5.32
C ALA A 47 -7.23 3.28 -4.26
N ARG A 48 -8.07 3.16 -3.21
CA ARG A 48 -8.09 4.14 -2.12
C ARG A 48 -6.73 4.35 -1.46
N TYR A 49 -6.03 3.26 -1.14
CA TYR A 49 -4.69 3.33 -0.55
C TYR A 49 -3.63 3.74 -1.56
N TYR A 50 -3.75 3.21 -2.78
CA TYR A 50 -2.78 3.42 -3.85
C TYR A 50 -2.76 4.88 -4.35
N ASP A 51 -3.94 5.46 -4.62
CA ASP A 51 -4.07 6.82 -5.14
C ASP A 51 -3.71 7.87 -4.10
N GLU A 52 -3.99 7.63 -2.81
CA GLU A 52 -3.58 8.54 -1.74
C GLU A 52 -2.06 8.66 -1.63
N ALA A 53 -1.36 7.54 -1.75
CA ALA A 53 0.08 7.52 -1.80
C ALA A 53 0.63 8.15 -3.08
N GLY A 54 0.09 7.77 -4.25
CA GLY A 54 0.51 8.28 -5.57
C GLY A 54 0.30 9.80 -5.72
N ARG A 55 -0.78 10.34 -5.16
CA ARG A 55 -1.03 11.80 -5.12
C ARG A 55 0.02 12.55 -4.31
N ARG A 56 0.45 12.00 -3.17
CA ARG A 56 1.49 12.62 -2.31
C ARG A 56 2.88 12.63 -2.95
N THR A 57 3.18 11.68 -3.84
CA THR A 57 4.47 11.61 -4.55
C THR A 57 4.43 12.23 -5.95
N GLY A 58 3.23 12.55 -6.47
CA GLY A 58 3.04 13.17 -7.77
C GLY A 58 3.58 14.60 -7.83
N ARG A 59 4.13 14.98 -9.00
CA ARG A 59 4.66 16.33 -9.28
C ARG A 59 3.67 17.48 -9.00
N ALA A 60 2.37 17.19 -8.86
CA ALA A 60 1.32 18.17 -8.56
C ALA A 60 1.34 18.72 -7.11
N VAL A 61 2.03 18.06 -6.16
CA VAL A 61 2.14 18.53 -4.76
C VAL A 61 3.35 19.47 -4.55
N ARG A 62 4.07 19.82 -5.63
CA ARG A 62 5.30 20.64 -5.56
C ARG A 62 5.05 22.14 -5.80
N LEU A 63 3.90 22.65 -5.37
CA LEU A 63 3.57 24.09 -5.31
C LEU A 63 3.73 24.58 -3.87
#